data_AF-A0A7Y1XF46-F1
#
_entry.id   AF-A0A7Y1XF46-F1
#
_cell.length_a   1.000
_cell.length_b   1.000
_cell.length_c   1.000
_cell.angle_alpha   90.00
_cell.angle_beta   90.00
_cell.angle_gamma   90.00
#
_symmetry.space_group_name_H-M   'P 1'
#
loop_
_entity.id
_entity.type
_entity.pdbx_description
1 polymer ?
#
loop_
_entity_poly.entity_id
_entity_poly.type
_entity_poly.pdbx_seq_one_letter_code
_entity_poly.pdbx_strand_id
1 'polypeptide(L)' 'MSHDAFIYEAVRTPRSKGKKEGTLHEVKPVDLAAGLLREIQ' A
#
# COMPACT_ATOMS: atom_id res chain seq x y z
N MET A 1 8.01 32.59 3.34
CA MET A 1 8.86 31.49 3.83
C MET A 1 8.26 30.20 3.32
N SER A 2 9.05 29.31 2.72
CA SER A 2 8.58 27.95 2.41
C SER A 2 8.70 27.09 3.65
N HIS A 3 7.71 26.24 3.89
CA HIS A 3 7.80 25.21 4.92
C HIS A 3 8.59 24.01 4.39
N ASP A 4 9.43 23.45 5.25
CA ASP A 4 10.12 22.19 4.95
C ASP A 4 9.11 21.03 4.99
N ALA A 5 9.25 20.10 4.05
CA ALA A 5 8.38 18.92 3.92
C ALA A 5 9.16 17.66 4.32
N PHE A 6 8.57 16.87 5.19
CA PHE A 6 9.17 15.64 5.72
C PHE A 6 8.28 14.43 5.44
N ILE A 7 8.89 13.28 5.18
CA ILE A 7 8.22 11.98 5.11
C ILE A 7 8.44 11.30 6.45
N TYR A 8 7.36 11.08 7.20
CA TYR A 8 7.42 10.45 8.52
C TYR A 8 7.38 8.92 8.44
N GLU A 9 6.62 8.36 7.50
CA GLU A 9 6.47 6.92 7.30
C GLU A 9 6.28 6.60 5.81
N ALA A 10 6.80 5.45 5.36
CA ALA A 10 6.76 5.01 3.97
C ALA A 10 6.64 3.48 3.87
N VAL A 11 5.41 2.97 4.01
CA VAL A 11 5.08 1.55 3.91
C VAL A 11 4.46 1.18 2.56
N ARG A 12 4.44 -0.12 2.25
CA ARG A 12 3.84 -0.65 1.01
C ARG A 12 3.32 -2.07 1.20
N THR A 13 2.40 -2.49 0.34
CA THR A 13 2.01 -3.90 0.26
C THR A 13 3.10 -4.74 -0.42
N PRO A 14 3.19 -6.05 -0.12
CA PRO A 14 3.97 -6.98 -0.91
C PRO A 14 3.48 -7.03 -2.37
N ARG A 15 4.37 -7.33 -3.30
CA ARG A 15 3.98 -7.53 -4.71
C ARG A 15 3.69 -9.00 -4.96
N SER A 16 2.50 -9.29 -5.49
CA SER A 16 2.15 -10.61 -5.99
C SER A 16 2.64 -10.83 -7.41
N LYS A 17 2.72 -12.10 -7.81
CA LYS A 17 2.81 -12.51 -9.21
C LYS A 17 1.57 -11.97 -9.93
N GLY A 18 1.75 -11.17 -11.00
CA GLY A 18 0.65 -10.62 -11.82
C GLY A 18 -0.03 -11.67 -12.71
N LYS A 19 -0.27 -12.87 -12.18
CA LYS A 19 -0.87 -14.03 -12.83
C LYS A 19 -2.00 -14.56 -11.96
N LYS A 20 -2.81 -15.49 -12.50
CA LYS A 20 -3.96 -16.07 -11.79
C LYS A 20 -3.57 -16.78 -10.50
N GLU A 21 -2.39 -17.40 -10.46
CA GLU A 21 -1.86 -18.10 -9.28
C GLU A 21 -1.17 -17.15 -8.29
N GLY A 22 -1.29 -15.84 -8.48
CA GLY A 22 -0.73 -14.82 -7.60
C GLY A 22 -1.54 -14.69 -6.31
N THR A 23 -0.84 -14.58 -5.18
CA THR A 23 -1.47 -14.49 -3.85
C THR A 23 -2.36 -13.26 -3.65
N LEU A 24 -2.19 -12.20 -4.44
CA LEU A 24 -3.05 -11.02 -4.42
C LEU A 24 -3.98 -10.92 -5.63
N HIS A 25 -4.10 -11.96 -6.45
CA HIS A 25 -4.90 -11.91 -7.69
C HIS A 25 -6.40 -11.65 -7.42
N GLU A 26 -6.93 -12.24 -6.35
CA GLU A 26 -8.34 -12.12 -5.97
C GLU A 26 -8.61 -10.95 -5.00
N VAL A 27 -7.55 -10.27 -4.53
CA VAL A 27 -7.68 -9.15 -3.60
C VAL A 27 -8.03 -7.89 -4.38
N LYS A 28 -9.12 -7.21 -3.98
CA LYS A 28 -9.52 -5.98 -4.64
C LYS A 28 -8.50 -4.87 -4.35
N PRO A 29 -8.18 -4.01 -5.33
CA PRO A 29 -7.21 -2.93 -5.10
C PRO A 29 -7.56 -1.99 -3.94
N VAL A 30 -8.86 -1.74 -3.71
CA VAL A 30 -9.31 -0.90 -2.58
C VAL A 30 -8.96 -1.50 -1.22
N ASP A 31 -8.96 -2.83 -1.11
CA ASP A 31 -8.64 -3.51 0.16
C ASP A 31 -7.13 -3.40 0.46
N LEU A 32 -6.27 -3.41 -0.57
CA LEU A 32 -4.83 -3.17 -0.43
C LEU A 32 -4.55 -1.75 0.08
N ALA A 33 -5.23 -0.74 -0.49
CA ALA A 33 -5.08 0.65 -0.07
C ALA A 33 -5.63 0.88 1.35
N ALA A 34 -6.80 0.32 1.66
CA ALA A 34 -7.38 0.42 3.00
C ALA A 34 -6.52 -0.28 4.06
N GLY A 35 -5.88 -1.40 3.72
CA GLY A 35 -4.90 -2.07 4.59
C GLY A 35 -3.74 -1.15 4.95
N LEU A 36 -3.14 -0.47 3.97
CA LEU A 36 -2.06 0.49 4.21
C LEU A 36 -2.52 1.66 5.07
N LEU A 37 -3.72 2.21 4.83
CA LEU A 37 -4.24 3.30 5.65
C LEU A 37 -4.41 2.88 7.11
N ARG A 38 -4.93 1.67 7.38
CA ARG A 38 -5.08 1.17 8.76
C ARG A 38 -3.73 0.94 9.45
N GLU A 39 -2.68 0.59 8.72
CA GLU A 39 -1.34 0.37 9.29
C GLU A 39 -0.66 1.66 9.75
N ILE A 40 -1.02 2.80 9.13
CA ILE A 40 -0.41 4.11 9.42
C ILE A 40 -1.31 5.03 10.26
N GLN A 41 -2.48 4.54 10.69
CA GLN A 41 -3.40 5.22 11.60
C GLN A 41 -3.02 4.95 13.06
#